data_AF-A0A9D3AIS0-F1
#
_entry.id   AF-A0A9D3AIS0-F1
#
_cell.length_a   1.000
_cell.length_b   1.000
_cell.length_c   1.000
_cell.angle_alpha   90.00
_cell.angle_beta   90.00
_cell.angle_gamma   90.00
#
_symmetry.space_group_name_H-M   'P 1'
#
loop_
_entity.id
_entity.type
_entity.pdbx_description
1 polymer ?
#
loop_
_entity_poly.entity_id
_entity_poly.type
_entity_poly.pdbx_seq_one_letter_code
_entity_poly.pdbx_strand_id
1 'polypeptide(L)'
;MKCQFCNKNEADKVFYLNYMGGLYQISVCDDCLQRMWQQAVASGQAETFRNYSGWWPGRPEPRRYGERAFPDDAAEDLKKRRRLSLLRARLSEAAGREDYEEAAKLRDDIDVMEKEVCSHEG
;
A
#
# COMPACT_ATOMS: atom_id res chain seq x y z
N MET A 1 -13.20 -17.48 0.41
CA MET A 1 -14.02 -18.30 -0.53
C MET A 1 -13.09 -19.01 -1.50
N LYS A 2 -13.44 -20.19 -2.03
CA LYS A 2 -12.56 -20.91 -2.97
C LYS A 2 -12.54 -20.25 -4.35
N CYS A 3 -11.43 -20.39 -5.05
CA CYS A 3 -11.31 -19.99 -6.45
C CYS A 3 -12.29 -20.80 -7.32
N GLN A 4 -13.13 -20.13 -8.10
CA GLN A 4 -14.13 -20.75 -8.98
C GLN A 4 -13.49 -21.51 -10.14
N PHE A 5 -12.25 -21.19 -10.50
CA PHE A 5 -11.55 -21.79 -11.64
C PHE A 5 -10.81 -23.07 -11.27
N CYS A 6 -10.14 -23.13 -10.12
CA CYS A 6 -9.38 -24.31 -9.71
C CYS A 6 -10.04 -25.14 -8.60
N ASN A 7 -10.99 -24.57 -7.83
CA ASN A 7 -11.64 -25.17 -6.66
C ASN A 7 -10.71 -25.71 -5.56
N LYS A 8 -9.40 -25.44 -5.66
CA LYS A 8 -8.36 -25.91 -4.75
C LYS A 8 -7.86 -24.80 -3.84
N ASN A 9 -7.49 -23.66 -4.43
CA ASN A 9 -6.89 -22.54 -3.72
C ASN A 9 -7.98 -21.58 -3.20
N GLU A 10 -7.66 -20.86 -2.13
CA GLU A 10 -8.46 -19.72 -1.69
C GLU A 10 -8.39 -18.60 -2.72
N ALA A 11 -9.48 -17.85 -2.86
CA ALA A 11 -9.54 -16.73 -3.79
C ALA A 11 -8.92 -15.50 -3.15
N ASP A 12 -7.91 -14.96 -3.82
CA ASP A 12 -7.22 -13.72 -3.44
C ASP A 12 -7.99 -12.49 -3.93
N LYS A 13 -8.70 -12.63 -5.06
CA LYS A 13 -9.42 -11.54 -5.72
C LYS A 13 -10.85 -11.90 -6.05
N VAL A 14 -11.71 -10.89 -6.00
CA VAL A 14 -13.14 -10.99 -6.30
C VAL A 14 -13.49 -9.89 -7.30
N PHE A 15 -14.03 -10.28 -8.45
CA PHE A 15 -14.49 -9.39 -9.51
C PHE A 15 -16.02 -9.37 -9.52
N TYR A 16 -16.60 -8.19 -9.76
CA TYR A 16 -18.03 -8.00 -9.90
C TYR A 16 -18.37 -7.57 -11.31
N LEU A 17 -19.34 -8.23 -11.90
CA LEU A 17 -19.61 -8.14 -13.31
C LEU A 17 -21.09 -7.93 -13.54
N ASN A 18 -21.42 -6.80 -14.12
CA ASN A 18 -22.79 -6.56 -14.55
C ASN A 18 -22.96 -7.16 -15.95
N TYR A 19 -23.71 -8.25 -16.04
CA TYR A 19 -24.08 -8.88 -17.29
C TYR A 19 -25.61 -9.00 -17.37
N MET A 20 -26.21 -8.36 -18.38
CA MET A 20 -27.66 -8.28 -18.58
C MET A 20 -28.46 -7.81 -17.34
N GLY A 21 -27.89 -6.91 -16.52
CA GLY A 21 -28.54 -6.41 -15.30
C GLY A 21 -28.36 -7.30 -14.06
N GLY A 22 -27.74 -8.47 -14.21
CA GLY A 22 -27.33 -9.32 -13.09
C GLY A 22 -25.90 -8.99 -12.65
N LEU A 23 -25.69 -8.83 -11.34
CA LEU A 23 -24.36 -8.67 -10.74
C LEU A 23 -23.78 -10.05 -10.41
N TYR A 24 -22.78 -10.48 -11.18
CA TYR A 24 -22.08 -11.75 -11.00
C TYR A 24 -20.79 -11.53 -10.21
N GLN A 25 -20.53 -12.39 -9.23
CA GLN A 25 -19.31 -12.40 -8.44
C GLN A 25 -18.39 -13.54 -8.89
N ILE A 26 -17.18 -13.20 -9.35
CA ILE A 26 -16.17 -14.18 -9.76
C ILE A 26 -14.99 -14.10 -8.79
N SER A 27 -14.72 -15.18 -8.08
CA SER A 27 -13.61 -15.28 -7.13
C SER A 27 -12.46 -16.13 -7.70
N VAL A 28 -11.25 -15.57 -7.74
CA VAL A 28 -10.10 -16.15 -8.44
C VAL A 28 -8.86 -16.10 -7.54
N CYS A 29 -8.05 -17.16 -7.57
CA CYS A 29 -6.73 -17.18 -6.94
C CYS A 29 -5.66 -16.59 -7.87
N ASP A 30 -4.55 -16.13 -7.31
CA ASP A 30 -3.47 -15.48 -8.07
C ASP A 30 -2.91 -16.37 -9.19
N ASP A 31 -2.73 -17.68 -8.96
CA ASP A 31 -2.26 -18.61 -10.00
C ASP A 31 -3.18 -18.68 -11.23
N CYS A 32 -4.49 -18.76 -10.99
CA CYS A 32 -5.47 -18.79 -12.08
C CYS A 32 -5.51 -17.46 -12.81
N LEU A 33 -5.37 -16.36 -12.07
CA LEU A 33 -5.37 -15.02 -12.63
C LEU A 33 -4.15 -14.77 -13.53
N GLN A 34 -2.97 -15.26 -13.14
CA GLN A 34 -1.75 -15.24 -13.97
C GLN A 34 -1.93 -16.01 -15.28
N ARG A 35 -2.56 -17.20 -15.23
CA ARG A 35 -2.84 -17.98 -16.45
C ARG A 35 -3.83 -17.27 -17.37
N MET A 36 -4.88 -16.67 -16.81
CA MET A 36 -5.83 -15.87 -17.59
C MET A 36 -5.14 -14.68 -18.27
N TRP A 37 -4.21 -14.03 -17.57
CA TRP A 37 -3.39 -12.96 -18.16
C TRP A 37 -2.52 -13.47 -19.32
N GLN A 38 -1.80 -14.58 -19.15
CA GLN A 38 -0.99 -15.16 -20.22
C GLN A 38 -1.84 -15.49 -21.45
N GLN A 39 -3.04 -16.03 -21.26
CA GLN A 39 -3.98 -16.31 -22.34
C GLN A 39 -4.51 -15.02 -23.01
N ALA A 40 -4.80 -13.98 -22.24
CA ALA A 40 -5.23 -12.68 -22.76
C ALA A 40 -4.13 -12.02 -23.60
N VAL A 41 -2.87 -12.10 -23.15
CA VAL A 41 -1.71 -11.60 -23.90
C VAL A 41 -1.51 -12.38 -25.20
N ALA A 42 -1.55 -13.72 -25.13
CA ALA A 42 -1.39 -14.58 -26.31
C ALA A 42 -2.49 -14.37 -27.37
N SER A 43 -3.70 -14.00 -26.95
CA SER A 43 -4.83 -13.72 -27.84
C SER A 43 -4.94 -12.25 -28.29
N GLY A 44 -4.00 -11.39 -27.91
CA GLY A 44 -4.04 -9.96 -28.22
C GLY A 44 -5.14 -9.17 -27.47
N GLN A 45 -5.77 -9.78 -26.47
CA GLN A 45 -6.87 -9.22 -25.66
C GLN A 45 -6.38 -8.70 -24.30
N ALA A 46 -5.11 -8.32 -24.19
CA ALA A 46 -4.54 -7.86 -22.93
C ALA A 46 -5.23 -6.59 -22.40
N GLU A 47 -5.61 -5.67 -23.27
CA GLU A 47 -6.26 -4.42 -22.89
C GLU A 47 -7.70 -4.62 -22.39
N THR A 48 -8.48 -5.47 -23.06
CA THR A 48 -9.85 -5.81 -22.62
C THR A 48 -9.82 -6.48 -21.25
N PHE A 49 -8.86 -7.38 -21.02
CA PHE A 49 -8.67 -8.02 -19.72
C PHE A 49 -8.28 -7.01 -18.62
N ARG A 50 -7.42 -6.03 -18.92
CA ARG A 50 -7.07 -4.95 -17.98
C ARG A 50 -8.28 -4.11 -17.61
N ASN A 51 -9.09 -3.72 -18.59
CA ASN A 51 -10.26 -2.88 -18.38
C ASN A 51 -11.34 -3.62 -17.56
N TYR A 52 -11.49 -4.92 -17.78
CA TYR A 52 -12.44 -5.77 -17.09
C TYR A 52 -12.02 -6.10 -15.65
N SER A 53 -10.79 -6.58 -15.47
CA SER A 53 -10.33 -7.09 -14.18
C SER A 53 -9.74 -5.99 -13.29
N GLY A 54 -9.28 -4.89 -13.88
CA GLY A 54 -8.45 -3.91 -13.18
C GLY A 54 -7.13 -4.51 -12.67
N TRP A 55 -6.69 -5.65 -13.19
CA TRP A 55 -5.50 -6.35 -12.71
C TRP A 55 -4.59 -6.79 -13.86
N TRP A 56 -3.27 -6.71 -13.61
CA TRP A 56 -2.21 -7.23 -14.48
C TRP A 56 -0.91 -7.38 -13.67
N PRO A 57 0.07 -8.18 -14.13
CA PRO A 57 1.36 -8.31 -13.46
C PRO A 57 2.08 -6.96 -13.33
N GLY A 58 2.59 -6.67 -12.13
CA GLY A 58 3.29 -5.42 -11.84
C GLY A 58 2.38 -4.23 -11.49
N ARG A 59 1.05 -4.39 -11.49
CA ARG A 59 0.15 -3.38 -10.93
C ARG A 59 0.27 -3.39 -9.40
N PRO A 60 0.65 -2.27 -8.75
CA PRO A 60 0.58 -2.18 -7.29
C PRO A 60 -0.87 -2.32 -6.85
N GLU A 61 -1.13 -3.15 -5.86
CA GLU A 61 -2.48 -3.31 -5.34
C GLU A 61 -2.95 -2.00 -4.71
N PRO A 62 -4.23 -1.62 -4.91
CA PRO A 62 -4.79 -0.48 -4.21
C PRO A 62 -4.65 -0.73 -2.70
N ARG A 63 -4.11 0.26 -2.00
CA ARG A 63 -3.83 0.16 -0.57
C ARG A 63 -5.13 -0.12 0.18
N ARG A 64 -5.11 -1.16 1.01
CA ARG A 64 -6.20 -1.43 1.95
C ARG A 64 -6.17 -0.37 3.04
N TYR A 65 -7.34 0.18 3.36
CA TYR A 65 -7.48 1.15 4.44
C TYR A 65 -6.94 0.53 5.75
N GLY A 66 -6.00 1.22 6.40
CA GLY A 66 -5.43 0.79 7.68
C GLY A 66 -4.09 0.04 7.64
N GLU A 67 -3.66 -0.51 6.49
CA GLU A 67 -2.38 -1.26 6.43
C GLU A 67 -1.16 -0.33 6.42
N ARG A 68 -1.27 0.82 5.73
CA ARG A 68 -0.25 1.88 5.71
C ARG A 68 -0.94 3.23 5.56
N ALA A 69 -0.84 4.09 6.59
CA ALA A 69 -1.43 5.42 6.56
C ALA A 69 -0.88 6.30 5.41
N PHE A 70 0.29 5.97 4.84
CA PHE A 70 0.94 6.79 3.82
C PHE A 70 1.58 5.96 2.70
N PRO A 71 1.72 6.54 1.48
CA PRO A 71 2.33 5.89 0.33
C PRO A 71 3.85 5.74 0.51
N ASP A 72 4.45 4.65 0.02
CA ASP A 72 5.91 4.49 0.03
C ASP A 72 6.60 5.37 -1.03
N ASP A 73 5.85 5.73 -2.07
CA ASP A 73 6.18 6.71 -3.12
C ASP A 73 6.06 8.17 -2.66
N ALA A 74 5.73 8.42 -1.39
CA ALA A 74 5.76 9.77 -0.86
C ALA A 74 7.16 10.40 -1.00
N ALA A 75 7.21 11.68 -1.37
CA ALA A 75 8.45 12.46 -1.44
C ALA A 75 9.24 12.33 -0.12
N GLU A 76 10.57 12.23 -0.23
CA GLU A 76 11.45 12.00 0.93
C GLU A 76 11.26 13.08 2.01
N ASP A 77 11.00 14.33 1.61
CA ASP A 77 10.72 15.43 2.54
C ASP A 77 9.46 15.20 3.37
N LEU A 78 8.41 14.63 2.76
CA LEU A 78 7.17 14.29 3.47
C LEU A 78 7.43 13.18 4.51
N LYS A 79 8.25 12.18 4.16
CA LYS A 79 8.65 11.11 5.09
C LYS A 79 9.48 11.66 6.24
N LYS A 80 10.43 12.55 5.98
CA LYS A 80 11.25 13.21 7.00
C LYS A 80 10.40 14.08 7.94
N ARG A 81 9.50 14.91 7.41
CA ARG A 81 8.55 15.72 8.21
C ARG A 81 7.66 14.87 9.12
N ARG A 82 7.24 13.69 8.65
CA ARG A 82 6.50 12.73 9.47
C ARG A 82 7.35 12.13 10.59
N ARG A 83 8.57 11.71 10.30
CA ARG A 83 9.50 11.18 11.33
C ARG A 83 9.72 12.21 12.44
N LEU A 84 9.94 13.48 12.06
CA LEU A 84 10.02 14.59 13.00
C LEU A 84 8.76 14.73 13.87
N SER A 85 7.57 14.64 13.26
CA SER A 85 6.30 14.72 14.00
C SER A 85 6.15 13.58 15.02
N LEU A 86 6.58 12.36 14.69
CA LEU A 86 6.58 11.22 15.60
C LEU A 86 7.58 11.39 16.74
N LEU A 87 8.79 11.88 16.46
CA LEU A 87 9.80 12.15 17.49
C LEU A 87 9.34 13.24 18.46
N ARG A 88 8.72 14.31 17.94
CA ARG A 88 8.12 15.38 18.78
C ARG A 88 7.01 14.83 19.68
N ALA A 89 6.17 13.93 19.17
CA ALA A 89 5.15 13.27 19.98
C ALA A 89 5.78 12.41 21.08
N ARG A 90 6.80 11.61 20.77
CA ARG A 90 7.54 10.81 21.77
C ARG A 90 8.22 11.67 22.82
N LEU A 91 8.81 12.80 22.42
CA LEU A 91 9.41 13.76 23.35
C LEU A 91 8.34 14.28 24.32
N SER A 92 7.15 14.63 23.82
CA SER A 92 6.06 15.09 24.69
C SER A 92 5.58 14.00 25.67
N GLU A 93 5.59 12.74 25.24
CA GLU A 93 5.23 11.59 26.06
C GLU A 93 6.29 11.32 27.14
N ALA A 94 7.57 11.31 26.78
CA ALA A 94 8.70 11.14 27.70
C ALA A 94 8.78 12.29 28.71
N ALA A 95 8.54 13.52 28.28
CA ALA A 95 8.44 14.68 29.18
C ALA A 95 7.26 14.55 30.16
N GLY A 96 6.12 14.01 29.71
CA GLY A 96 4.98 13.72 30.59
C GLY A 96 5.22 12.58 31.57
N ARG A 97 6.15 11.66 31.27
CA ARG A 97 6.61 10.59 32.17
C ARG A 97 7.77 11.00 33.07
N GLU A 98 8.26 12.23 32.94
CA GLU A 98 9.44 12.75 33.66
C GLU A 98 10.75 11.99 33.32
N ASP A 99 10.79 11.30 32.18
CA ASP A 99 11.97 10.59 31.68
C ASP A 99 12.92 11.57 30.96
N TYR A 100 13.56 12.44 31.73
CA TYR A 100 14.36 13.55 31.19
C TYR A 100 15.60 13.10 30.41
N GLU A 101 16.17 11.94 30.73
CA GLU A 101 17.31 11.40 29.98
C GLU A 101 16.90 10.97 28.56
N GLU A 102 15.75 10.30 28.43
CA GLU A 102 15.20 9.91 27.13
C GLU A 102 14.73 11.14 26.34
N ALA A 103 14.11 12.12 27.02
CA ALA A 103 13.74 13.38 26.40
C ALA A 103 14.94 14.18 25.88
N ALA A 104 16.10 14.13 26.55
CA ALA A 104 17.33 14.76 26.07
C ALA A 104 17.85 14.10 24.79
N LYS A 105 17.91 12.76 24.74
CA LYS A 105 18.29 12.02 23.53
C LYS A 105 17.35 12.32 22.35
N LEU A 106 16.04 12.35 22.62
CA LEU A 106 15.03 12.68 21.61
C LEU A 106 15.16 14.11 21.08
N ARG A 107 15.63 15.07 21.90
CA ARG A 107 15.92 16.44 21.46
C ARG A 107 17.11 16.49 20.51
N ASP A 108 18.21 15.82 20.87
CA ASP A 108 19.40 15.76 20.02
C ASP A 108 19.07 15.11 18.66
N ASP A 109 18.27 14.04 18.66
CA ASP A 109 17.78 13.37 17.45
C ASP A 109 16.90 14.28 16.58
N ILE A 110 16.03 15.09 17.20
CA ILE A 110 15.20 16.08 16.48
C ILE A 110 16.08 17.14 15.83
N ASP A 111 17.07 17.69 16.55
CA ASP A 111 17.95 18.73 16.03
C ASP A 111 18.78 18.26 14.83
N VAL A 112 19.24 17.00 14.84
CA VAL A 112 19.93 16.38 13.71
C VAL A 112 18.99 16.24 12.51
N MET A 113 17.80 15.68 12.74
CA MET A 113 16.80 15.47 11.68
C MET A 113 16.27 16.79 11.09
N GLU A 114 16.16 17.86 11.88
CA GLU A 114 15.73 19.18 11.39
C GLU A 114 16.77 19.81 10.47
N LYS A 115 18.07 19.67 10.79
CA LYS A 115 19.16 20.12 9.91
C LYS A 115 19.13 19.40 8.55
N GLU A 116 18.83 18.11 8.53
CA GLU A 116 18.69 17.33 7.29
C GLU A 116 17.47 17.69 6.44
N VAL A 117 16.43 18.27 7.05
CA VAL A 117 15.22 18.72 6.35
C VAL A 117 15.40 20.14 5.80
N CYS A 118 16.02 21.05 6.56
CA CYS A 118 16.32 22.42 6.09
C CYS A 118 17.36 22.46 4.96
N SER A 119 18.23 21.46 4.84
CA SER A 119 19.30 21.44 3.82
C SER A 119 18.80 21.20 2.38
N HIS A 120 17.52 20.86 2.19
CA HIS A 120 16.92 20.57 0.88
C HIS A 120 16.03 21.69 0.32
N GLU A 121 15.92 22.85 0.98
CA GLU A 121 15.16 24.01 0.47
C GLU A 121 16.00 24.98 -0.40
N GLY A 122 17.05 24.47 -1.06
CA GLY A 122 17.96 25.24 -1.94
C GLY A 122 17.77 24.96 -3.42
#